data_AF-A0A2W6Y1T6-F1
#
_entry.id   AF-A0A2W6Y1T6-F1
#
_cell.length_a   1.000
_cell.length_b   1.000
_cell.length_c   1.000
_cell.angle_alpha   90.00
_cell.angle_beta   90.00
_cell.angle_gamma   90.00
#
_symmetry.space_group_name_H-M   'P 1'
#
loop_
_entity.id
_entity.type
_entity.pdbx_description
1 polymer ?
#
loop_
_entity_poly.entity_id
_entity_poly.type
_entity_poly.pdbx_seq_one_letter_code
_entity_poly.pdbx_strand_id
1 'polypeptide(L)' 'MSQPDLFRLPRIPWNAGRMTGAKAPLKPKHIWAIRQHLKSVGSIRDLAMFN' A
#
# COMPACT_ATOMS: atom_id res chain seq x y z
N MET A 1 -20.14 22.04 -19.20
CA MET A 1 -18.92 21.32 -18.78
C MET A 1 -18.71 21.63 -17.30
N SER A 2 -19.08 20.71 -16.40
CA SER A 2 -18.80 20.87 -14.98
C SER A 2 -17.47 20.17 -14.73
N GLN A 3 -16.43 20.90 -14.27
CA GLN A 3 -15.16 20.30 -13.85
C GLN A 3 -15.27 19.95 -12.36
N PRO A 4 -15.56 18.68 -11.98
CA PRO A 4 -15.71 18.26 -10.58
C PRO A 4 -14.38 18.28 -9.79
N ASP A 5 -13.27 18.46 -10.49
CA ASP A 5 -11.91 18.33 -10.00
C ASP A 5 -11.46 19.54 -9.17
N LEU A 6 -12.13 20.69 -9.31
CA LEU A 6 -11.79 21.94 -8.60
C LEU A 6 -12.13 21.91 -7.09
N PHE A 7 -12.98 20.98 -6.65
CA PHE A 7 -13.38 20.84 -5.23
C PHE A 7 -12.80 19.59 -4.54
N ARG A 8 -11.97 18.82 -5.23
CA ARG A 8 -11.40 17.61 -4.65
C ARG A 8 -10.18 17.99 -3.82
N LEU A 9 -10.35 18.01 -2.48
CA LEU A 9 -9.23 18.20 -1.57
C LEU A 9 -8.17 17.12 -1.86
N PRO A 10 -6.90 17.51 -2.10
CA PRO A 10 -5.85 16.54 -2.36
C PRO A 10 -5.72 15.64 -1.13
N ARG A 11 -5.76 14.32 -1.34
CA ARG A 11 -5.46 13.35 -0.28
C ARG A 11 -3.97 13.49 0.05
N ILE A 12 -3.67 14.16 1.15
CA ILE A 12 -2.30 14.29 1.63
C ILE A 12 -1.87 12.91 2.15
N PRO A 13 -0.82 12.29 1.60
CA PRO A 13 -0.35 11.01 2.10
C PRO A 13 0.24 11.20 3.51
N TRP A 14 0.13 10.18 4.36
CA TRP A 14 0.56 10.23 5.77
C TRP A 14 2.05 10.57 5.96
N ASN A 15 2.86 10.36 4.91
CA ASN A 15 4.30 10.64 4.87
C ASN A 15 4.67 11.91 4.09
N ALA A 16 3.72 12.77 3.74
CA ALA A 16 4.02 14.04 3.06
C ALA A 16 5.02 14.88 3.87
N GLY A 17 6.10 15.32 3.22
CA GLY A 17 7.16 16.12 3.85
C GLY A 17 8.09 15.33 4.80
N ARG A 18 7.99 13.99 4.85
CA ARG A 18 8.84 13.15 5.71
C ARG A 18 9.73 12.25 4.87
N MET A 19 11.05 12.38 5.03
CA MET A 19 12.01 11.38 4.52
C MET A 19 11.98 10.15 5.42
N THR A 20 11.22 9.13 5.04
CA THR A 20 11.28 7.82 5.70
C THR A 20 12.51 7.07 5.23
N GLY A 21 13.46 6.82 6.14
CA GLY A 21 14.65 6.02 5.86
C GLY A 21 14.31 4.55 5.52
N ALA A 22 15.35 3.79 5.17
CA ALA A 22 15.20 2.36 4.89
C ALA A 22 14.59 1.63 6.09
N LYS A 23 13.50 0.90 5.85
CA LYS A 23 12.92 -0.01 6.85
C LYS A 23 13.68 -1.33 6.82
N ALA A 24 13.80 -1.98 7.97
CA ALA A 24 14.35 -3.33 8.03
C ALA A 24 13.54 -4.29 7.13
N PRO A 25 14.20 -5.24 6.46
CA PRO A 25 13.51 -6.23 5.65
C PRO A 25 12.55 -7.07 6.50
N LEU A 26 11.47 -7.54 5.87
CA LEU A 26 10.49 -8.40 6.53
C LEU A 26 11.10 -9.77 6.85
N LYS A 27 10.77 -10.32 8.02
CA LYS A 27 11.10 -11.71 8.37
C LYS A 27 10.27 -12.67 7.49
N PRO A 28 10.80 -13.85 7.12
CA PRO A 28 10.08 -14.83 6.31
C PRO A 28 8.69 -15.22 6.87
N LYS A 29 8.57 -15.33 8.20
CA LYS A 29 7.28 -15.57 8.88
C LYS A 29 6.24 -14.49 8.61
N HIS A 30 6.65 -13.22 8.54
CA HIS A 30 5.74 -12.11 8.23
C HIS A 30 5.30 -12.17 6.76
N ILE A 31 6.23 -12.46 5.85
CA ILE A 31 5.92 -12.60 4.41
C ILE A 31 4.91 -13.73 4.19
N TRP A 32 5.08 -14.87 4.86
CA TRP A 32 4.10 -15.97 4.80
C TRP A 32 2.72 -15.53 5.29
N ALA A 33 2.64 -14.86 6.45
CA ALA A 33 1.36 -14.39 6.99
C ALA A 33 0.67 -13.38 6.07
N ILE A 34 1.42 -12.45 5.48
CA ILE A 34 0.90 -11.46 4.51
C ILE A 34 0.35 -12.18 3.27
N ARG A 35 1.10 -13.10 2.67
CA ARG A 35 0.63 -13.87 1.51
C ARG A 35 -0.65 -14.64 1.80
N GLN A 36 -0.72 -15.30 2.96
CA GLN A 36 -1.91 -16.04 3.36
C GLN A 36 -3.14 -15.13 3.51
N HIS A 37 -2.96 -13.95 4.12
CA HIS A 37 -4.02 -12.96 4.23
C HIS A 37 -4.47 -12.46 2.85
N LEU A 38 -3.52 -12.06 1.98
CA LEU A 38 -3.81 -11.56 0.63
C LEU A 38 -4.53 -12.60 -0.23
N LYS A 39 -4.16 -13.87 -0.10
CA LYS A 39 -4.86 -14.99 -0.74
C LYS A 39 -6.28 -15.14 -0.20
N SER A 40 -6.48 -15.00 1.11
CA SER A 40 -7.80 -15.09 1.74
C SER A 40 -8.76 -13.99 1.30
N VAL A 41 -8.26 -12.77 1.06
CA VAL A 41 -9.08 -11.62 0.61
C VAL A 41 -9.17 -11.49 -0.91
N GLY A 42 -8.47 -12.34 -1.67
CA GLY A 42 -8.47 -12.32 -3.13
C GLY A 42 -7.73 -11.13 -3.76
N SER A 43 -6.77 -10.50 -3.07
CA SER A 43 -6.01 -9.38 -3.64
C SER A 43 -4.85 -9.89 -4.52
N ILE A 44 -5.16 -10.15 -5.80
CA ILE A 44 -4.23 -10.77 -6.76
C ILE A 44 -3.01 -9.88 -7.02
N ARG A 45 -3.21 -8.56 -7.18
CA ARG A 45 -2.13 -7.61 -7.45
C ARG A 45 -1.14 -7.54 -6.29
N ASP A 46 -1.66 -7.37 -5.08
CA ASP A 46 -0.81 -7.27 -3.90
C ASP A 46 -0.11 -8.61 -3.66
N LEU A 47 -0.81 -9.74 -3.85
CA LEU A 47 -0.21 -11.07 -3.71
C LEU A 47 0.98 -11.26 -4.66
N ALA A 48 0.89 -10.77 -5.90
CA ALA A 48 1.98 -10.85 -6.88
C ALA A 48 3.23 -10.03 -6.48
N MET A 49 3.07 -8.94 -5.71
CA MET A 49 4.22 -8.18 -5.19
C MET A 49 5.01 -8.94 -4.10
N PHE A 50 4.41 -9.97 -3.50
CA PHE A 50 5.03 -10.78 -2.44
C PHE A 50 5.48 -12.17 -2.94
N ASN A 51 5.46 -12.42 -4.25
CA ASN A 51 5.93 -13.66 -4.87
C ASN A 51 7.30 -13.45 -5.54
#